data_AF-A0A814W364-F1
#
_entry.id   AF-A0A814W364-F1
#
_cell.length_a   1.000
_cell.length_b   1.000
_cell.length_c   1.000
_cell.angle_alpha   90.00
_cell.angle_beta   90.00
_cell.angle_gamma   90.00
#
_symmetry.space_group_name_H-M   'P 1'
#
loop_
_entity.id
_entity.type
_entity.pdbx_description
1 polymer ?
#
loop_
_entity_poly.entity_id
_entity_poly.type
_entity_poly.pdbx_seq_one_letter_code
_entity_poly.pdbx_strand_id
1 'polypeptide(L)'
;MSLSYVGTQLTIYVGSAILIAGILGNGINIFIFSSVRTYRNTPSTFYFLVGSIHNLLYLAINLTFRIVSVGSGFDLTRTSLAWCRARSFFLSTISVISFTCSCLATIDQFLATSQSAHLRRYSKIELAYRIVLVAMVVWYLQGVPWILYQNISPISNTCVRTNAIYAIYVSVYLLLVLCVIPVVVMIGFGFLTYRNIRLTIALAELRADRQLAKMTLIQVVLVIISIIPYGINNAYGLITTGMTKDANRISIESFVSTIVSLITYLYYMKFVNDNYWKDAYDVYYMGKRLDGVRASSFELLKDGYIKDAYDVYYMRNKIEGARASSFQLIVKGYSKDASDAYYMGKKINDARGSSFQFIDSGYVRDYRDATCLNQQ
;
A
#
# COMPACT_ATOMS: atom_id res chain seq x y z
N MET A 1 34.92 -15.33 -1.29
CA MET A 1 34.02 -14.38 -0.59
C MET A 1 32.98 -15.19 0.17
N SER A 2 32.81 -15.01 1.48
CA SER A 2 31.88 -15.84 2.27
C SER A 2 30.42 -15.41 2.06
N LEU A 3 29.48 -16.35 2.18
CA LEU A 3 28.04 -16.05 2.12
C LEU A 3 27.62 -15.05 3.21
N SER A 4 28.25 -15.12 4.38
CA SER A 4 28.05 -14.16 5.46
C SER A 4 28.43 -12.73 5.06
N TYR A 5 29.56 -12.57 4.38
CA TYR A 5 30.00 -11.26 3.89
C TYR A 5 29.01 -10.71 2.85
N VAL A 6 28.58 -11.54 1.89
CA VAL A 6 27.59 -11.13 0.88
C VAL A 6 26.26 -10.74 1.54
N GLY A 7 25.78 -11.52 2.52
CA GLY A 7 24.57 -11.20 3.28
C GLY A 7 24.66 -9.86 4.02
N THR A 8 25.82 -9.55 4.60
CA THR A 8 26.11 -8.24 5.22
C THR A 8 26.01 -7.12 4.19
N GLN A 9 26.68 -7.25 3.04
CA GLN A 9 26.65 -6.22 1.99
C GLN A 9 25.23 -6.01 1.42
N LEU A 10 24.47 -7.09 1.23
CA LEU A 10 23.06 -7.01 0.82
C LEU A 10 22.22 -6.26 1.86
N THR A 11 22.38 -6.59 3.14
CA THR A 11 21.63 -5.90 4.20
C THR A 11 21.95 -4.40 4.23
N ILE A 12 23.21 -4.02 4.01
CA ILE A 12 23.61 -2.61 4.00
C ILE A 12 23.09 -1.90 2.76
N TYR A 13 23.47 -2.35 1.56
CA TYR A 13 23.16 -1.61 0.33
C TYR A 13 21.71 -1.77 -0.12
N VAL A 14 21.22 -3.01 -0.21
CA VAL A 14 19.83 -3.26 -0.61
C VAL A 14 18.89 -2.81 0.49
N GLY A 15 19.23 -3.07 1.76
CA GLY A 15 18.43 -2.57 2.88
C GLY A 15 18.35 -1.03 2.91
N SER A 16 19.45 -0.31 2.66
CA SER A 16 19.42 1.15 2.61
C SER A 16 18.56 1.67 1.45
N ALA A 17 18.65 1.05 0.27
CA ALA A 17 17.81 1.39 -0.87
C ALA A 17 16.32 1.19 -0.54
N ILE A 18 15.97 0.05 0.07
CA ILE A 18 14.59 -0.23 0.52
C ILE A 18 14.13 0.78 1.57
N LEU A 19 15.00 1.15 2.52
CA LEU A 19 14.67 2.12 3.56
C LEU A 19 14.36 3.50 2.96
N ILE A 20 15.22 4.02 2.08
CA ILE A 20 15.03 5.31 1.42
C ILE A 20 13.75 5.30 0.58
N ALA A 21 13.60 4.29 -0.28
CA ALA A 21 12.42 4.13 -1.12
C ALA A 21 11.14 4.01 -0.27
N GLY A 22 11.17 3.22 0.80
CA GLY A 22 10.03 3.01 1.66
C GLY A 22 9.65 4.21 2.51
N ILE A 23 10.61 5.03 2.96
CA ILE A 23 10.33 6.29 3.66
C ILE A 23 9.65 7.28 2.70
N LEU A 24 10.22 7.48 1.51
CA LEU A 24 9.66 8.38 0.50
C LEU A 24 8.28 7.92 0.04
N GLY A 25 8.15 6.65 -0.33
CA GLY A 25 6.89 6.06 -0.82
C GLY A 25 5.77 6.15 0.19
N ASN A 26 5.99 5.72 1.44
CA ASN A 26 4.95 5.82 2.46
C ASN A 26 4.68 7.27 2.88
N GLY A 27 5.69 8.15 2.87
CA GLY A 27 5.50 9.58 3.13
C GLY A 27 4.59 10.25 2.09
N ILE A 28 4.82 9.96 0.81
CA ILE A 28 3.96 10.42 -0.30
C ILE A 28 2.53 9.87 -0.14
N ASN A 29 2.38 8.56 0.14
CA ASN A 29 1.05 7.97 0.35
C ASN A 29 0.28 8.66 1.48
N ILE A 30 0.95 8.91 2.62
CA ILE A 30 0.35 9.60 3.77
C ILE A 30 -0.13 10.97 3.35
N PHE A 31 0.74 11.77 2.70
CA PHE A 31 0.39 13.10 2.21
C PHE A 31 -0.80 13.08 1.25
N ILE A 32 -0.81 12.18 0.27
CA ILE A 32 -1.90 12.07 -0.72
C ILE A 32 -3.22 11.72 -0.03
N PHE A 33 -3.23 10.68 0.81
CA PHE A 33 -4.46 10.22 1.45
C PHE A 33 -4.97 11.18 2.53
N SER A 34 -4.10 11.96 3.17
CA SER A 34 -4.50 12.97 4.15
C SER A 34 -4.95 14.28 3.52
N SER A 35 -4.38 14.67 2.37
CA SER A 35 -4.59 16.01 1.80
C SER A 35 -5.73 16.05 0.79
N VAL A 36 -5.95 14.97 0.04
CA VAL A 36 -6.98 14.95 -1.01
C VAL A 36 -8.37 14.69 -0.41
N ARG A 37 -9.30 15.64 -0.55
CA ARG A 37 -10.65 15.59 0.04
C ARG A 37 -11.43 14.32 -0.26
N THR A 38 -11.26 13.75 -1.45
CA THR A 38 -12.00 12.55 -1.84
C THR A 38 -11.45 11.30 -1.21
N TYR A 39 -10.13 11.15 -1.14
CA TYR A 39 -9.51 10.01 -0.47
C TYR A 39 -9.80 9.98 1.04
N ARG A 40 -10.06 11.13 1.66
CA ARG A 40 -10.51 11.18 3.06
C ARG A 40 -11.88 10.54 3.31
N ASN A 41 -12.72 10.45 2.28
CA ASN A 41 -14.10 9.93 2.40
C ASN A 41 -14.25 8.50 1.89
N THR A 42 -13.19 7.90 1.35
CA THR A 42 -13.21 6.52 0.83
C THR A 42 -12.64 5.56 1.87
N PRO A 43 -13.31 4.45 2.22
CA PRO A 43 -12.85 3.57 3.30
C PRO A 43 -11.51 2.87 2.97
N SER A 44 -11.36 2.33 1.77
CA SER A 44 -10.11 1.72 1.29
C SER A 44 -8.88 2.62 1.44
N THR A 45 -8.99 3.89 1.10
CA THR A 45 -7.89 4.86 1.24
C THR A 45 -7.58 5.19 2.68
N PHE A 46 -8.57 5.14 3.58
CA PHE A 46 -8.31 5.23 5.01
C PHE A 46 -7.49 4.02 5.52
N TYR A 47 -7.81 2.79 5.10
CA TYR A 47 -6.99 1.63 5.43
C TYR A 47 -5.57 1.76 4.85
N PHE A 48 -5.42 2.23 3.60
CA PHE A 48 -4.10 2.48 3.02
C PHE A 48 -3.31 3.54 3.76
N LEU A 49 -3.95 4.62 4.22
CA LEU A 49 -3.31 5.66 5.03
C LEU A 49 -2.76 5.10 6.34
N VAL A 50 -3.59 4.40 7.11
CA VAL A 50 -3.17 3.80 8.40
C VAL A 50 -2.08 2.75 8.17
N GLY A 51 -2.22 1.94 7.12
CA GLY A 51 -1.21 0.97 6.71
C GLY A 51 0.13 1.63 6.35
N SER A 52 0.12 2.76 5.63
CA SER A 52 1.34 3.49 5.27
C SER A 52 2.03 4.14 6.47
N ILE A 53 1.27 4.63 7.46
CA ILE A 53 1.85 5.11 8.73
C ILE A 53 2.58 3.95 9.43
N HIS A 54 1.95 2.79 9.54
CA HIS A 54 2.56 1.63 10.19
C HIS A 54 3.73 1.06 9.40
N ASN A 55 3.67 1.06 8.07
CA ASN A 55 4.80 0.68 7.22
C ASN A 55 6.00 1.60 7.43
N LEU A 56 5.77 2.92 7.49
CA LEU A 56 6.82 3.90 7.74
C LEU A 56 7.47 3.67 9.11
N LEU A 57 6.67 3.49 10.16
CA LEU A 57 7.16 3.17 11.50
C LEU A 57 7.95 1.85 11.52
N TYR A 58 7.43 0.82 10.84
CA TYR A 58 8.08 -0.49 10.77
C TYR A 58 9.46 -0.40 10.11
N LEU A 59 9.58 0.33 8.99
CA LEU A 59 10.85 0.52 8.29
C LEU A 59 11.82 1.38 9.11
N ALA A 60 11.34 2.52 9.62
CA ALA A 60 12.14 3.47 10.39
C ALA A 60 12.76 2.83 11.64
N ILE A 61 12.05 1.90 12.29
CA ILE A 61 12.51 1.22 13.50
C ILE A 61 13.27 -0.07 13.14
N ASN A 62 12.68 -0.98 12.36
CA ASN A 62 13.22 -2.34 12.25
C ASN A 62 14.36 -2.43 11.25
N LEU A 63 14.20 -1.84 10.07
CA LEU A 63 15.19 -1.89 9.00
C LEU A 63 16.38 -0.97 9.29
N THR A 64 16.14 0.25 9.75
CA THR A 64 17.23 1.18 10.15
C THR A 64 18.16 0.54 11.17
N PHE A 65 17.62 0.02 12.28
CA PHE A 65 18.44 -0.61 13.31
C PHE A 65 19.07 -1.93 12.85
N ARG A 66 18.46 -2.64 11.89
CA ARG A 66 19.09 -3.82 11.27
C ARG A 66 20.30 -3.43 10.43
N ILE A 67 20.19 -2.38 9.62
CA ILE A 67 21.29 -1.85 8.80
C ILE A 67 22.42 -1.35 9.70
N VAL A 68 22.09 -0.54 10.72
CA VAL A 68 23.08 -0.03 11.68
C VAL A 68 23.77 -1.20 12.39
N SER A 69 23.01 -2.17 12.91
CA SER A 69 23.59 -3.31 13.62
C SER A 69 24.53 -4.14 12.76
N VAL A 70 24.20 -4.34 11.48
CA VAL A 70 25.03 -5.11 10.55
C VAL A 70 26.23 -4.29 10.05
N GLY A 71 26.07 -2.99 9.83
CA GLY A 71 27.10 -2.10 9.32
C GLY A 71 28.15 -1.69 10.36
N SER A 72 27.74 -1.44 11.61
CA SER A 72 28.66 -1.05 12.69
C SER A 72 29.13 -2.24 13.54
N GLY A 73 28.51 -3.41 13.40
CA GLY A 73 28.72 -4.56 14.28
C GLY A 73 28.11 -4.41 15.67
N PHE A 74 27.45 -3.29 15.98
CA PHE A 74 26.86 -3.02 17.29
C PHE A 74 25.36 -3.34 17.32
N ASP A 75 24.99 -4.40 18.04
CA ASP A 75 23.61 -4.87 18.17
C ASP A 75 23.00 -4.47 19.53
N LEU A 76 22.19 -3.40 19.53
CA LEU A 76 21.48 -2.90 20.71
C LEU A 76 20.57 -3.94 21.37
N THR A 77 20.11 -4.95 20.63
CA THR A 77 19.24 -6.00 21.20
C THR A 77 19.99 -6.94 22.15
N ARG A 78 21.32 -6.93 22.10
CA ARG A 78 22.20 -7.73 22.96
C ARG A 78 22.66 -6.98 24.21
N THR A 79 22.61 -5.66 24.18
CA THR A 79 23.14 -4.80 25.25
C THR A 79 22.06 -4.09 26.05
N SER A 80 20.92 -3.77 25.44
CA SER A 80 19.81 -3.07 26.09
C SER A 80 18.59 -3.96 26.22
N LEU A 81 18.21 -4.30 27.45
CA LEU A 81 16.99 -5.04 27.74
C LEU A 81 15.74 -4.29 27.25
N ALA A 82 15.74 -2.97 27.43
CA ALA A 82 14.65 -2.11 26.95
C ALA A 82 14.48 -2.24 25.43
N TRP A 83 15.59 -2.24 24.67
CA TRP A 83 15.54 -2.39 23.22
C TRP A 83 15.21 -3.80 22.75
N CYS A 84 15.71 -4.84 23.44
CA CYS A 84 15.34 -6.25 23.18
C CYS A 84 13.81 -6.44 23.26
N ARG A 85 13.17 -5.87 24.28
CA ARG A 85 11.70 -5.89 24.46
C ARG A 85 10.98 -5.03 23.44
N ALA A 86 11.38 -3.77 23.29
CA ALA A 86 10.72 -2.82 22.39
C ALA A 86 10.79 -3.28 20.92
N ARG A 87 11.95 -3.76 20.45
CA ARG A 87 12.10 -4.27 19.09
C ARG A 87 11.19 -5.48 18.82
N SER A 88 11.07 -6.39 19.80
CA SER A 88 10.19 -7.56 19.67
C SER A 88 8.72 -7.16 19.54
N PHE A 89 8.29 -6.17 20.32
CA PHE A 89 6.96 -5.57 20.22
C PHE A 89 6.74 -4.89 18.86
N PHE A 90 7.67 -4.06 18.41
CA PHE A 90 7.54 -3.36 17.13
C PHE A 90 7.53 -4.31 15.92
N LEU A 91 8.36 -5.35 15.94
CA LEU A 91 8.39 -6.35 14.86
C LEU A 91 7.07 -7.12 14.73
N SER A 92 6.44 -7.46 15.85
CA SER A 92 5.23 -8.29 15.87
C SER A 92 3.95 -7.46 15.72
N THR A 93 3.87 -6.31 16.38
CA THR A 93 2.61 -5.57 16.52
C THR A 93 2.38 -4.60 15.37
N ILE A 94 3.41 -3.83 14.99
CA ILE A 94 3.28 -2.84 13.90
C ILE A 94 3.04 -3.56 12.56
N SER A 95 3.75 -4.66 12.32
CA SER A 95 3.60 -5.45 11.09
C SER A 95 2.17 -5.99 10.92
N VAL A 96 1.58 -6.56 11.98
CA VAL A 96 0.20 -7.07 11.93
C VAL A 96 -0.82 -5.98 11.68
N ILE A 97 -0.66 -4.77 12.24
CA ILE A 97 -1.58 -3.66 11.94
C ILE A 97 -1.53 -3.30 10.45
N SER A 98 -0.33 -3.28 9.85
CA SER A 98 -0.19 -3.10 8.41
C SER A 98 -0.88 -4.21 7.60
N PHE A 99 -0.66 -5.48 7.93
CA PHE A 99 -1.35 -6.60 7.27
C PHE A 99 -2.87 -6.55 7.45
N THR A 100 -3.34 -6.13 8.63
CA THR A 100 -4.77 -5.99 8.90
C THR A 100 -5.37 -4.92 8.01
N CYS A 101 -4.74 -3.74 7.92
CA CYS A 101 -5.18 -2.67 7.02
C CYS A 101 -5.16 -3.12 5.56
N SER A 102 -4.14 -3.86 5.15
CA SER A 102 -4.04 -4.47 3.82
C SER A 102 -5.21 -5.42 3.51
N CYS A 103 -5.56 -6.29 4.46
CA CYS A 103 -6.67 -7.21 4.32
C CYS A 103 -8.00 -6.45 4.24
N LEU A 104 -8.21 -5.49 5.14
CA LEU A 104 -9.42 -4.67 5.18
C LEU A 104 -9.59 -3.83 3.91
N ALA A 105 -8.52 -3.25 3.37
CA ALA A 105 -8.56 -2.57 2.08
C ALA A 105 -8.98 -3.50 0.94
N THR A 106 -8.49 -4.75 0.94
CA THR A 106 -8.85 -5.74 -0.08
C THR A 106 -10.30 -6.20 0.05
N ILE A 107 -10.78 -6.40 1.27
CA ILE A 107 -12.19 -6.72 1.56
C ILE A 107 -13.09 -5.55 1.15
N ASP A 108 -12.72 -4.32 1.48
CA ASP A 108 -13.48 -3.12 1.15
C ASP A 108 -13.58 -2.91 -0.36
N GLN A 109 -12.49 -3.14 -1.11
CA GLN A 109 -12.55 -3.13 -2.57
C GLN A 109 -13.51 -4.17 -3.14
N PHE A 110 -13.57 -5.37 -2.55
CA PHE A 110 -14.58 -6.37 -2.93
C PHE A 110 -15.99 -5.87 -2.64
N LEU A 111 -16.23 -5.31 -1.45
CA LEU A 111 -17.54 -4.78 -1.07
C LEU A 111 -17.98 -3.63 -1.99
N ALA A 112 -17.09 -2.68 -2.26
CA ALA A 112 -17.33 -1.51 -3.11
C ALA A 112 -17.61 -1.89 -4.57
N THR A 113 -16.92 -2.91 -5.09
CA THR A 113 -17.08 -3.39 -6.47
C THR A 113 -18.19 -4.42 -6.64
N SER A 114 -18.84 -4.85 -5.56
CA SER A 114 -19.90 -5.87 -5.62
C SER A 114 -21.12 -5.39 -6.41
N GLN A 115 -21.72 -6.28 -7.21
CA GLN A 115 -22.99 -6.02 -7.90
C GLN A 115 -24.17 -5.91 -6.93
N SER A 116 -24.07 -6.53 -5.76
CA SER A 116 -25.12 -6.48 -4.74
C SER A 116 -25.09 -5.15 -3.99
N ALA A 117 -26.17 -4.37 -4.08
CA ALA A 117 -26.34 -3.14 -3.31
C ALA A 117 -26.28 -3.38 -1.80
N HIS A 118 -26.75 -4.55 -1.35
CA HIS A 118 -26.67 -4.98 0.04
C HIS A 118 -25.23 -5.11 0.52
N LEU A 119 -24.31 -5.63 -0.31
CA LEU A 119 -22.89 -5.75 0.07
C LEU A 119 -22.18 -4.40 0.02
N ARG A 120 -22.47 -3.56 -0.99
CA ARG A 120 -21.88 -2.22 -1.11
C ARG A 120 -22.15 -1.33 0.10
N ARG A 121 -23.28 -1.52 0.80
CA ARG A 121 -23.65 -0.72 1.98
C ARG A 121 -22.68 -0.86 3.16
N TYR A 122 -21.81 -1.87 3.17
CA TYR A 122 -20.81 -2.08 4.22
C TYR A 122 -19.49 -1.32 3.95
N SER A 123 -19.25 -0.88 2.70
CA SER A 123 -18.12 -0.02 2.35
C SER A 123 -18.39 1.43 2.78
N LYS A 124 -18.39 1.67 4.10
CA LYS A 124 -18.68 2.98 4.71
C LYS A 124 -17.51 3.44 5.57
N ILE A 125 -17.18 4.73 5.47
CA ILE A 125 -16.03 5.33 6.15
C ILE A 125 -16.16 5.29 7.68
N GLU A 126 -17.37 5.51 8.21
CA GLU A 126 -17.64 5.43 9.66
C GLU A 126 -17.36 4.04 10.23
N LEU A 127 -17.70 2.99 9.46
CA LEU A 127 -17.42 1.61 9.85
C LEU A 127 -15.92 1.33 9.81
N ALA A 128 -15.22 1.85 8.80
CA ALA A 128 -13.77 1.71 8.70
C ALA A 128 -13.04 2.32 9.91
N TYR A 129 -13.45 3.51 10.37
CA TYR A 129 -12.88 4.11 11.59
C TYR A 129 -13.03 3.19 12.81
N ARG A 130 -14.22 2.62 13.02
CA ARG A 130 -14.49 1.72 14.15
C ARG A 130 -13.68 0.43 14.06
N ILE A 131 -13.64 -0.20 12.88
CA ILE A 131 -12.90 -1.46 12.68
C ILE A 131 -11.42 -1.25 12.92
N VAL A 132 -10.82 -0.19 12.36
CA VAL A 132 -9.39 0.10 12.54
C VAL A 132 -9.07 0.39 14.01
N LEU A 133 -9.91 1.18 14.70
CA LEU A 133 -9.72 1.47 16.12
C LEU A 133 -9.72 0.20 16.96
N VAL A 134 -10.72 -0.67 16.78
CA VAL A 134 -10.83 -1.95 17.49
C VAL A 134 -9.63 -2.85 17.16
N ALA A 135 -9.25 -2.96 15.88
CA ALA A 135 -8.11 -3.77 15.48
C ALA A 135 -6.80 -3.28 16.11
N MET A 136 -6.55 -1.96 16.13
CA MET A 136 -5.36 -1.41 16.78
C MET A 136 -5.32 -1.73 18.28
N VAL A 137 -6.44 -1.55 19.00
CA VAL A 137 -6.52 -1.90 20.43
C VAL A 137 -6.22 -3.38 20.65
N VAL A 138 -6.84 -4.28 19.88
CA VAL A 138 -6.60 -5.72 19.96
C VAL A 138 -5.13 -6.04 19.72
N TRP A 139 -4.51 -5.47 18.67
CA TRP A 139 -3.13 -5.77 18.35
C TRP A 139 -2.14 -5.19 19.35
N TYR A 140 -2.37 -4.00 19.90
CA TYR A 140 -1.53 -3.45 20.95
C TYR A 140 -1.61 -4.27 22.24
N LEU A 141 -2.80 -4.73 22.63
CA LEU A 141 -2.96 -5.65 23.77
C LEU A 141 -2.26 -6.99 23.50
N GLN A 142 -2.42 -7.55 22.30
CA GLN A 142 -1.73 -8.76 21.87
C GLN A 142 -0.21 -8.61 21.81
N GLY A 143 0.28 -7.37 21.66
CA GLY A 143 1.69 -7.01 21.66
C GLY A 143 2.35 -7.09 23.05
N VAL A 144 1.60 -6.90 24.13
CA VAL A 144 2.13 -6.81 25.50
C VAL A 144 3.01 -8.02 25.91
N PRO A 145 2.64 -9.29 25.62
CA PRO A 145 3.49 -10.44 25.92
C PRO A 145 4.90 -10.38 25.31
N TRP A 146 5.11 -9.67 24.20
CA TRP A 146 6.44 -9.49 23.60
C TRP A 146 7.37 -8.64 24.48
N ILE A 147 6.81 -7.78 25.32
CA ILE A 147 7.56 -6.98 26.29
C ILE A 147 7.84 -7.81 27.54
N LEU A 148 6.89 -8.64 27.96
CA LEU A 148 6.97 -9.39 29.22
C LEU A 148 7.92 -10.60 29.14
N TYR A 149 7.86 -11.37 28.05
CA TYR A 149 8.55 -12.66 27.96
C TYR A 149 9.90 -12.62 27.24
N GLN A 150 10.47 -11.43 26.99
CA GLN A 150 11.79 -11.27 26.38
C GLN A 150 12.84 -10.84 27.42
N ASN A 151 14.01 -11.50 27.35
CA ASN A 151 15.16 -11.18 28.18
C ASN A 151 16.47 -11.41 27.42
N ILE A 152 17.58 -10.84 27.89
CA ILE A 152 18.91 -11.12 27.35
C ILE A 152 19.45 -12.38 28.04
N SER A 153 19.78 -13.39 27.24
CA SER A 153 20.36 -14.63 27.73
C SER A 153 21.77 -14.37 28.29
N PRO A 154 22.08 -14.80 29.53
CA PRO A 154 23.41 -14.65 30.10
C PRO A 154 24.45 -15.57 29.43
N ILE A 155 24.00 -16.60 28.71
CA ILE A 155 24.87 -17.58 28.05
C ILE A 155 25.23 -17.13 26.64
N SER A 156 24.22 -16.73 25.86
CA SER A 156 24.40 -16.41 24.43
C SER A 156 24.52 -14.92 24.14
N ASN A 157 24.29 -14.04 25.13
CA ASN A 157 24.21 -12.59 24.96
C ASN A 157 23.26 -12.20 23.80
N THR A 158 22.14 -12.92 23.68
CA THR A 158 21.10 -12.65 22.69
C THR A 158 19.74 -12.44 23.34
N CYS A 159 18.89 -11.65 22.70
CA CYS A 159 17.50 -11.46 23.10
C CYS A 159 16.72 -12.76 22.84
N VAL A 160 16.25 -13.42 23.91
CA VAL A 160 15.58 -14.72 23.88
C VAL A 160 14.25 -14.70 24.61
N ARG A 161 13.37 -15.62 24.19
CA ARG A 161 12.08 -15.87 24.83
C ARG A 161 12.29 -16.69 26.08
N THR A 162 11.73 -16.25 27.20
CA THR A 162 11.93 -16.86 28.53
C THR A 162 10.90 -17.94 28.87
N ASN A 163 9.72 -17.92 28.22
CA ASN A 163 8.63 -18.85 28.50
C ASN A 163 8.41 -19.80 27.31
N ALA A 164 8.43 -21.12 27.58
CA ALA A 164 8.32 -22.16 26.56
C ALA A 164 6.94 -22.19 25.88
N ILE A 165 5.86 -22.02 26.65
CA ILE A 165 4.49 -21.96 26.12
C ILE A 165 4.36 -20.74 25.21
N TYR A 166 4.88 -19.58 25.64
CA TYR A 166 4.90 -18.38 24.82
C TYR A 166 5.74 -18.56 23.55
N ALA A 167 6.84 -19.31 23.60
CA ALA A 167 7.64 -19.60 22.41
C ALA A 167 6.84 -20.39 21.35
N ILE A 168 6.02 -21.36 21.78
CA ILE A 168 5.10 -22.09 20.88
C ILE A 168 4.05 -21.14 20.31
N TYR A 169 3.42 -20.32 21.16
CA TYR A 169 2.45 -19.31 20.72
C TYR A 169 3.04 -18.38 19.65
N VAL A 170 4.26 -17.88 19.86
CA VAL A 170 4.95 -17.01 18.89
C VAL A 170 5.13 -17.72 17.55
N SER A 171 5.54 -18.99 17.55
CA SER A 171 5.73 -19.77 16.32
C SER A 171 4.41 -19.91 15.54
N VAL A 172 3.31 -20.19 16.23
CA VAL A 172 1.96 -20.26 15.63
C VAL A 172 1.52 -18.89 15.11
N TYR A 173 1.75 -17.84 15.89
CA TYR A 173 1.42 -16.46 15.51
C TYR A 173 2.14 -16.02 14.24
N LEU A 174 3.45 -16.26 14.15
CA LEU A 174 4.25 -15.92 12.97
C LEU A 174 3.73 -16.63 11.71
N LEU A 175 3.38 -17.92 11.80
CA LEU A 175 2.89 -18.67 10.65
C LEU A 175 1.45 -18.30 10.28
N LEU A 176 0.54 -18.27 11.25
CA LEU A 176 -0.88 -18.07 10.95
C LEU A 176 -1.22 -16.59 10.77
N VAL A 177 -0.92 -15.76 11.75
CA VAL A 177 -1.38 -14.36 11.79
C VAL A 177 -0.58 -13.48 10.85
N LEU A 178 0.73 -13.70 10.76
CA LEU A 178 1.59 -12.89 9.90
C LEU A 178 1.71 -13.42 8.46
N CYS A 179 1.46 -14.72 8.21
CA CYS A 179 1.62 -15.29 6.88
C CYS A 179 0.31 -15.82 6.28
N VAL A 180 -0.26 -16.89 6.85
CA VAL A 180 -1.36 -17.62 6.21
C VAL A 180 -2.62 -16.75 6.08
N ILE A 181 -3.06 -16.12 7.17
CA ILE A 181 -4.30 -15.34 7.18
C ILE A 181 -4.23 -14.17 6.19
N PRO A 182 -3.19 -13.29 6.22
CA PRO A 182 -3.12 -12.19 5.28
C PRO A 182 -3.07 -12.64 3.82
N VAL A 183 -2.28 -13.68 3.51
CA VAL A 183 -2.15 -14.20 2.14
C VAL A 183 -3.48 -14.77 1.65
N VAL A 184 -4.14 -15.62 2.43
CA VAL A 184 -5.41 -16.26 2.05
C VAL A 184 -6.52 -15.22 1.87
N VAL A 185 -6.66 -14.29 2.82
CA VAL A 185 -7.68 -13.23 2.75
C VAL A 185 -7.45 -12.34 1.55
N MET A 186 -6.22 -11.88 1.34
CA MET A 186 -5.91 -10.98 0.23
C MET A 186 -6.06 -11.66 -1.13
N ILE A 187 -5.63 -12.92 -1.29
CA ILE A 187 -5.82 -13.67 -2.54
C ILE A 187 -7.31 -13.88 -2.80
N GLY A 188 -8.07 -14.34 -1.80
CA GLY A 188 -9.50 -14.62 -1.95
C GLY A 188 -10.29 -13.38 -2.35
N PHE A 189 -10.20 -12.31 -1.57
CA PHE A 189 -10.93 -11.07 -1.86
C PHE A 189 -10.36 -10.30 -3.05
N GLY A 190 -9.06 -10.39 -3.33
CA GLY A 190 -8.44 -9.84 -4.52
C GLY A 190 -8.97 -10.48 -5.79
N PHE A 191 -9.08 -11.81 -5.82
CA PHE A 191 -9.69 -12.55 -6.93
C PHE A 191 -11.17 -12.19 -7.12
N LEU A 192 -11.95 -12.12 -6.04
CA LEU A 192 -13.35 -11.70 -6.11
C LEU A 192 -13.50 -10.27 -6.65
N THR A 193 -12.64 -9.35 -6.22
CA THR A 193 -12.59 -7.97 -6.73
C THR A 193 -12.27 -7.95 -8.23
N TYR A 194 -11.26 -8.70 -8.66
CA TYR A 194 -10.91 -8.83 -10.08
C TYR A 194 -12.10 -9.35 -10.91
N ARG A 195 -12.78 -10.40 -10.43
CA ARG A 195 -13.97 -10.96 -11.08
C ARG A 195 -15.10 -9.92 -11.18
N ASN A 196 -15.40 -9.22 -10.09
CA ASN A 196 -16.42 -8.16 -10.08
C ASN A 196 -16.12 -7.08 -11.11
N ILE A 197 -14.86 -6.63 -11.19
CA ILE A 197 -14.43 -5.61 -12.14
C ILE A 197 -14.54 -6.11 -13.58
N ARG A 198 -14.08 -7.33 -13.87
CA ARG A 198 -14.18 -7.91 -15.23
C ARG A 198 -15.63 -8.04 -15.69
N LEU A 199 -16.52 -8.51 -14.81
CA LEU A 199 -17.95 -8.59 -15.11
C LEU A 199 -18.58 -7.21 -15.30
N THR A 200 -18.20 -6.23 -14.48
CA THR A 200 -18.72 -4.86 -14.60
C THR A 200 -18.18 -4.15 -15.85
N ILE A 201 -16.92 -4.39 -16.25
CA ILE A 201 -16.34 -3.87 -17.50
C ILE A 201 -17.08 -4.42 -18.73
N ALA A 202 -17.40 -5.72 -18.73
CA ALA A 202 -18.20 -6.33 -19.80
C ALA A 202 -19.62 -5.74 -19.88
N LEU A 203 -20.11 -5.13 -18.81
CA LEU A 203 -21.43 -4.51 -18.71
C LEU A 203 -21.41 -2.97 -18.84
N ALA A 204 -20.26 -2.31 -18.68
CA ALA A 204 -20.15 -0.86 -18.60
C ALA A 204 -18.75 -0.36 -19.01
N GLU A 205 -18.55 -0.08 -20.29
CA GLU A 205 -17.28 0.44 -20.82
C GLU A 205 -16.86 1.84 -20.29
N LEU A 206 -17.65 2.54 -19.46
CA LEU A 206 -17.42 3.97 -19.16
C LEU A 206 -17.22 4.41 -17.69
N ARG A 207 -17.19 3.55 -16.64
CA ARG A 207 -17.45 4.06 -15.26
C ARG A 207 -16.63 3.56 -14.05
N ALA A 208 -15.51 2.84 -14.20
CA ALA A 208 -14.81 2.30 -13.02
C ALA A 208 -13.62 3.15 -12.55
N ASP A 209 -13.59 3.48 -11.25
CA ASP A 209 -12.39 3.93 -10.50
C ASP A 209 -11.36 2.79 -10.42
N ARG A 210 -10.65 2.56 -11.52
CA ARG A 210 -9.70 1.43 -11.70
C ARG A 210 -8.47 1.53 -10.80
N GLN A 211 -8.22 2.68 -10.20
CA GLN A 211 -6.97 2.97 -9.52
C GLN A 211 -6.86 2.19 -8.20
N LEU A 212 -7.87 2.24 -7.33
CA LEU A 212 -7.86 1.54 -6.04
C LEU A 212 -7.88 0.01 -6.20
N ALA A 213 -8.56 -0.48 -7.25
CA ALA A 213 -8.51 -1.88 -7.63
C ALA A 213 -7.12 -2.31 -8.13
N LYS A 214 -6.45 -1.49 -8.93
CA LYS A 214 -5.07 -1.76 -9.34
C LYS A 214 -4.13 -1.76 -8.13
N MET A 215 -4.27 -0.79 -7.22
CA MET A 215 -3.47 -0.73 -5.99
C MET A 215 -3.65 -2.01 -5.15
N THR A 216 -4.89 -2.48 -4.96
CA THR A 216 -5.14 -3.72 -4.21
C THR A 216 -4.60 -4.95 -4.91
N LEU A 217 -4.75 -5.09 -6.23
CA LEU A 217 -4.17 -6.21 -6.97
C LEU A 217 -2.64 -6.24 -6.91
N ILE A 218 -1.97 -5.08 -7.02
CA ILE A 218 -0.52 -4.99 -6.82
C ILE A 218 -0.14 -5.44 -5.41
N GLN A 219 -0.93 -5.05 -4.40
CA GLN A 219 -0.69 -5.47 -3.01
C GLN A 219 -0.82 -6.98 -2.82
N VAL A 220 -1.75 -7.64 -3.52
CA VAL A 220 -1.88 -9.11 -3.53
C VAL A 220 -0.64 -9.76 -4.11
N VAL A 221 -0.10 -9.22 -5.21
CA VAL A 221 1.16 -9.73 -5.79
C VAL A 221 2.32 -9.55 -4.82
N LEU A 222 2.44 -8.38 -4.19
CA LEU A 222 3.50 -8.11 -3.21
C LEU A 222 3.40 -9.02 -1.99
N VAL A 223 2.20 -9.31 -1.47
CA VAL A 223 2.06 -10.21 -0.31
C VAL A 223 2.46 -11.63 -0.66
N ILE A 224 2.15 -12.11 -1.87
CA ILE A 224 2.55 -13.44 -2.35
C ILE A 224 4.08 -13.54 -2.43
N ILE A 225 4.72 -12.58 -3.10
CA ILE A 225 6.17 -12.59 -3.34
C ILE A 225 6.94 -12.40 -2.03
N SER A 226 6.44 -11.57 -1.11
CA SER A 226 7.18 -11.23 0.10
C SER A 226 6.89 -12.13 1.29
N ILE A 227 5.64 -12.53 1.50
CA ILE A 227 5.22 -13.16 2.77
C ILE A 227 5.19 -14.68 2.68
N ILE A 228 4.93 -15.26 1.51
CA ILE A 228 4.99 -16.72 1.36
C ILE A 228 6.42 -17.24 1.62
N PRO A 229 7.50 -16.65 1.04
CA PRO A 229 8.86 -17.10 1.35
C PRO A 229 9.22 -16.91 2.83
N TYR A 230 8.72 -15.85 3.46
CA TYR A 230 8.88 -15.62 4.89
C TYR A 230 8.24 -16.72 5.73
N GLY A 231 7.00 -17.10 5.42
CA GLY A 231 6.30 -18.21 6.07
C GLY A 231 7.03 -19.54 5.89
N ILE A 232 7.48 -19.84 4.66
CA ILE A 232 8.26 -21.06 4.35
C ILE A 232 9.56 -21.10 5.15
N ASN A 233 10.31 -19.99 5.20
CA ASN A 233 11.57 -19.93 5.94
C ASN A 233 11.38 -20.16 7.45
N ASN A 234 10.31 -19.58 8.03
CA ASN A 234 9.98 -19.80 9.44
C ASN A 234 9.53 -21.24 9.71
N ALA A 235 8.69 -21.82 8.84
CA ALA A 235 8.25 -23.21 8.97
C ALA A 235 9.44 -24.19 8.89
N TYR A 236 10.34 -23.97 7.93
CA TYR A 236 11.58 -24.73 7.79
C TYR A 236 12.45 -24.61 9.05
N GLY A 237 12.60 -23.41 9.60
CA GLY A 237 13.34 -23.19 10.86
C GLY A 237 12.76 -24.01 12.02
N LEU A 238 11.43 -24.04 12.15
CA LEU A 238 10.75 -24.80 13.21
C LEU A 238 10.95 -26.32 13.05
N ILE A 239 10.74 -26.84 11.84
CA ILE A 239 10.88 -28.28 11.55
C ILE A 239 12.33 -28.75 11.80
N THR A 240 13.32 -27.89 11.55
CA THR A 240 14.74 -28.24 11.65
C THR A 240 15.40 -27.82 12.97
N THR A 241 14.65 -27.32 13.94
CA THR A 241 15.22 -26.79 15.21
C THR A 241 15.97 -27.85 16.02
N GLY A 242 15.53 -29.11 15.99
CA GLY A 242 16.18 -30.23 16.71
C GLY A 242 17.31 -30.91 15.93
N MET A 243 17.63 -30.45 14.72
CA MET A 243 18.66 -31.08 13.89
C MET A 243 20.04 -30.50 14.18
N THR A 244 21.06 -31.35 14.24
CA THR A 244 22.46 -30.92 14.19
C THR A 244 22.79 -30.41 12.79
N LYS A 245 23.24 -29.17 12.66
CA LYS A 245 23.56 -28.51 11.39
C LYS A 245 25.06 -28.23 11.33
N ASP A 246 25.71 -28.61 10.24
CA ASP A 246 27.11 -28.24 10.00
C ASP A 246 27.26 -26.73 9.68
N ALA A 247 28.50 -26.24 9.71
CA ALA A 247 28.81 -24.83 9.51
C ALA A 247 28.42 -24.31 8.11
N ASN A 248 28.46 -25.16 7.08
CA ASN A 248 28.08 -24.80 5.73
C ASN A 248 26.56 -24.61 5.64
N ARG A 249 25.78 -25.54 6.20
CA ARG A 249 24.32 -25.46 6.28
C ARG A 249 23.87 -24.23 7.06
N ILE A 250 24.49 -23.93 8.21
CA ILE A 250 24.17 -22.71 8.98
C ILE A 250 24.44 -21.44 8.16
N SER A 251 25.54 -21.41 7.40
CA SER A 251 25.88 -20.27 6.54
C SER A 251 24.88 -20.06 5.41
N ILE A 252 24.43 -21.15 4.76
CA ILE A 252 23.41 -21.12 3.71
C ILE A 252 22.06 -20.65 4.29
N GLU A 253 21.61 -21.23 5.40
CA GLU A 253 20.33 -20.88 6.03
C GLU A 253 20.29 -19.41 6.49
N SER A 254 21.41 -18.90 7.03
CA SER A 254 21.55 -17.49 7.41
C SER A 254 21.49 -16.56 6.19
N PHE A 255 22.13 -16.95 5.08
CA PHE A 255 22.08 -16.20 3.83
C PHE A 255 20.67 -16.17 3.22
N VAL A 256 19.99 -17.32 3.17
CA VAL A 256 18.59 -17.42 2.71
C VAL A 256 17.68 -16.57 3.59
N SER A 257 17.83 -16.64 4.92
CA SER A 257 17.06 -15.82 5.86
C SER A 257 17.29 -14.32 5.64
N THR A 258 18.51 -13.92 5.25
CA THR A 258 18.82 -12.53 4.92
C THR A 258 18.07 -12.08 3.65
N ILE A 259 18.10 -12.88 2.59
CA ILE A 259 17.35 -12.61 1.35
C ILE A 259 15.85 -12.51 1.65
N VAL A 260 15.29 -13.52 2.31
CA VAL A 260 13.87 -13.58 2.66
C VAL A 260 13.45 -12.37 3.51
N SER A 261 14.29 -11.95 4.47
CA SER A 261 14.03 -10.75 5.27
C SER A 261 14.01 -9.49 4.42
N LEU A 262 14.93 -9.33 3.45
CA LEU A 262 14.95 -8.18 2.56
C LEU A 262 13.72 -8.16 1.64
N ILE A 263 13.34 -9.30 1.07
CA ILE A 263 12.11 -9.43 0.27
C ILE A 263 10.88 -9.10 1.13
N THR A 264 10.88 -9.48 2.41
CA THR A 264 9.81 -9.11 3.35
C THR A 264 9.73 -7.58 3.52
N TYR A 265 10.85 -6.88 3.61
CA TYR A 265 10.86 -5.41 3.66
C TYR A 265 10.33 -4.76 2.36
N LEU A 266 10.45 -5.41 1.20
CA LEU A 266 9.87 -4.92 -0.06
C LEU A 266 8.35 -4.74 0.03
N TYR A 267 7.66 -5.57 0.81
CA TYR A 267 6.21 -5.41 1.03
C TYR A 267 5.86 -4.11 1.74
N TYR A 268 6.73 -3.63 2.64
CA TYR A 268 6.49 -2.41 3.42
C TYR A 268 6.85 -1.13 2.67
N MET A 269 7.68 -1.17 1.61
CA MET A 269 7.89 -0.06 0.67
C MET A 269 6.73 0.05 -0.32
N LYS A 270 5.51 0.24 0.19
CA LYS A 270 4.34 0.43 -0.66
C LYS A 270 4.41 1.77 -1.38
N PHE A 271 4.39 1.71 -2.70
CA PHE A 271 4.14 2.86 -3.55
C PHE A 271 2.71 2.82 -4.03
N VAL A 272 1.97 3.89 -3.75
CA VAL A 272 0.76 4.17 -4.51
C VAL A 272 1.21 4.60 -5.89
N ASN A 273 1.07 3.70 -6.87
CA ASN A 273 1.29 4.02 -8.26
C ASN A 273 0.08 4.85 -8.72
N ASP A 274 0.06 6.13 -8.36
CA ASP A 274 -0.53 7.10 -9.26
C ASP A 274 0.19 6.92 -10.59
N ASN A 275 -0.54 6.80 -11.70
CA ASN A 275 0.12 6.71 -13.00
C ASN A 275 1.02 7.93 -13.24
N TYR A 276 0.93 8.96 -12.42
CA TYR A 276 1.73 10.16 -12.47
C TYR A 276 2.77 10.22 -11.36
N TRP A 277 4.00 10.56 -11.73
CA TRP A 277 5.08 10.90 -10.83
C TRP A 277 5.66 12.25 -11.26
N LYS A 278 6.27 13.02 -10.36
CA LYS A 278 7.01 14.24 -10.73
C LYS A 278 8.30 14.36 -9.94
N ASP A 279 9.29 15.02 -10.53
CA ASP A 279 10.43 15.59 -9.81
C ASP A 279 10.34 17.13 -9.81
N ALA A 280 11.45 17.82 -9.56
CA ALA A 280 11.50 19.28 -9.53
C ALA A 280 11.30 19.94 -10.91
N TYR A 281 11.49 19.19 -11.99
CA TYR A 281 11.55 19.68 -13.37
C TYR A 281 10.48 19.07 -14.26
N ASP A 282 10.26 17.76 -14.11
CA ASP A 282 9.50 16.94 -15.04
C ASP A 282 8.33 16.21 -14.36
N VAL A 283 7.28 15.96 -15.15
CA VAL A 283 6.15 15.11 -14.78
C VAL A 283 6.18 13.88 -15.68
N TYR A 284 5.82 12.72 -15.13
CA TYR A 284 5.90 11.43 -15.79
C TYR A 284 4.55 10.74 -15.70
N TYR A 285 4.14 10.06 -16.78
CA TYR A 285 2.99 9.17 -16.82
C TYR A 285 3.44 7.74 -17.17
N MET A 286 3.16 6.78 -16.28
CA MET A 286 3.55 5.37 -16.40
C MET A 286 5.05 5.21 -16.72
N GLY A 287 5.90 6.00 -16.05
CA GLY A 287 7.35 5.98 -16.22
C GLY A 287 7.87 6.70 -17.47
N LYS A 288 7.01 7.36 -18.26
CA LYS A 288 7.42 8.19 -19.41
C LYS A 288 7.24 9.67 -19.10
N ARG A 289 8.23 10.51 -19.42
CA ARG A 289 8.10 11.96 -19.29
C ARG A 289 6.92 12.49 -20.10
N LEU A 290 6.14 13.38 -19.51
CA LEU A 290 5.08 14.13 -20.16
C LEU A 290 5.66 15.45 -20.66
N ASP A 291 5.78 15.57 -21.97
CA ASP A 291 6.29 16.79 -22.58
C ASP A 291 5.27 17.93 -22.45
N GLY A 292 5.77 19.12 -22.10
CA GLY A 292 4.97 20.35 -21.99
C GLY A 292 4.32 20.61 -20.63
N VAL A 293 4.28 19.62 -19.72
CA VAL A 293 3.70 19.80 -18.38
C VAL A 293 4.68 20.50 -17.46
N ARG A 294 4.27 21.61 -16.83
CA ARG A 294 5.11 22.33 -15.86
C ARG A 294 5.05 21.70 -14.46
N ALA A 295 6.11 21.02 -14.05
CA ALA A 295 6.21 20.37 -12.75
C ALA A 295 6.04 21.32 -11.55
N SER A 296 6.43 22.60 -11.70
CA SER A 296 6.30 23.64 -10.68
C SER A 296 4.85 23.97 -10.31
N SER A 297 3.93 23.84 -11.28
CA SER A 297 2.49 24.08 -11.10
C SER A 297 1.64 22.83 -11.29
N PHE A 298 2.26 21.65 -11.33
CA PHE A 298 1.56 20.40 -11.56
C PHE A 298 0.55 20.09 -10.45
N GLU A 299 -0.67 19.81 -10.86
CA GLU A 299 -1.77 19.35 -10.03
C GLU A 299 -2.33 18.05 -10.62
N LEU A 300 -2.26 16.98 -9.85
CA LEU A 300 -2.94 15.73 -10.17
C LEU A 300 -4.43 15.88 -9.85
N LEU A 301 -5.27 15.75 -10.86
CA LEU A 301 -6.72 15.69 -10.70
C LEU A 301 -7.17 14.22 -10.68
N LYS A 302 -8.47 13.98 -10.50
CA LYS A 302 -9.05 12.63 -10.52
C LYS A 302 -9.28 12.11 -11.93
N ASP A 303 -9.73 10.86 -12.03
CA ASP A 303 -10.23 10.23 -13.26
C ASP A 303 -9.20 10.24 -14.40
N GLY A 304 -7.91 10.35 -14.09
CA GLY A 304 -6.84 10.46 -15.07
C GLY A 304 -6.63 11.85 -15.66
N TYR A 305 -7.20 12.90 -15.07
CA TYR A 305 -6.90 14.27 -15.45
C TYR A 305 -5.69 14.80 -14.66
N ILE A 306 -4.90 15.64 -15.29
CA ILE A 306 -3.88 16.47 -14.63
C ILE A 306 -3.99 17.87 -15.19
N LYS A 307 -3.47 18.85 -14.47
CA LYS A 307 -3.27 20.18 -15.02
C LYS A 307 -1.99 20.80 -14.51
N ASP A 308 -1.55 21.83 -15.19
CA ASP A 308 -0.62 22.80 -14.65
C ASP A 308 -1.26 24.20 -14.67
N ALA A 309 -0.48 25.27 -14.49
CA ALA A 309 -1.01 26.63 -14.47
C ALA A 309 -1.64 27.06 -15.81
N TYR A 310 -1.36 26.37 -16.92
CA TYR A 310 -1.74 26.76 -18.28
C TYR A 310 -2.57 25.70 -18.99
N ASP A 311 -2.16 24.44 -18.84
CA ASP A 311 -2.66 23.34 -19.66
C ASP A 311 -3.35 22.27 -18.82
N VAL A 312 -4.31 21.60 -19.44
CA VAL A 312 -5.01 20.46 -18.85
C VAL A 312 -4.78 19.25 -19.73
N TYR A 313 -4.55 18.10 -19.11
CA TYR A 313 -4.31 16.84 -19.80
C TYR A 313 -5.23 15.77 -19.27
N TYR A 314 -5.55 14.83 -20.15
CA TYR A 314 -6.16 13.55 -19.79
C TYR A 314 -5.19 12.43 -20.14
N MET A 315 -4.81 11.64 -19.13
CA MET A 315 -3.72 10.67 -19.21
C MET A 315 -2.43 11.40 -19.62
N ARG A 316 -1.92 11.11 -20.82
CA ARG A 316 -0.74 11.75 -21.38
C ARG A 316 -1.04 12.87 -22.38
N ASN A 317 -2.31 13.06 -22.74
CA ASN A 317 -2.69 13.90 -23.87
C ASN A 317 -3.18 15.26 -23.39
N LYS A 318 -2.64 16.34 -23.94
CA LYS A 318 -3.16 17.69 -23.73
C LYS A 318 -4.58 17.79 -24.28
N ILE A 319 -5.45 18.45 -23.53
CA ILE A 319 -6.81 18.77 -23.96
C ILE A 319 -6.75 20.13 -24.63
N GLU A 320 -6.75 20.12 -25.96
CA GLU A 320 -6.65 21.35 -26.73
C GLU A 320 -7.83 22.29 -26.47
N GLY A 321 -7.51 23.57 -26.20
CA GLY A 321 -8.48 24.62 -25.90
C GLY A 321 -9.02 24.65 -24.47
N ALA A 322 -8.67 23.67 -23.61
CA ALA A 322 -9.12 23.66 -22.22
C ALA A 322 -8.42 24.75 -21.39
N ARG A 323 -9.21 25.47 -20.58
CA ARG A 323 -8.70 26.55 -19.72
C ARG A 323 -8.40 26.06 -18.31
N ALA A 324 -7.13 25.80 -18.01
CA ALA A 324 -6.67 25.29 -16.71
C ALA A 324 -7.11 26.13 -15.50
N SER A 325 -7.21 27.46 -15.67
CA SER A 325 -7.64 28.39 -14.61
C SER A 325 -9.09 28.21 -14.17
N SER A 326 -9.95 27.75 -15.07
CA SER A 326 -11.38 27.51 -14.81
C SER A 326 -11.78 26.03 -14.85
N PHE A 327 -10.81 25.14 -15.04
CA PHE A 327 -11.05 23.72 -15.22
C PHE A 327 -11.51 23.07 -13.91
N GLN A 328 -12.66 22.40 -13.98
CA GLN A 328 -13.31 21.74 -12.87
C GLN A 328 -13.69 20.32 -13.26
N LEU A 329 -13.31 19.39 -12.41
CA LEU A 329 -13.71 18.00 -12.54
C LEU A 329 -15.08 17.82 -11.90
N ILE A 330 -16.00 17.17 -12.62
CA ILE A 330 -17.36 16.94 -12.14
C ILE A 330 -17.41 15.57 -11.48
N VAL A 331 -17.58 14.50 -12.26
CA VAL A 331 -17.60 13.11 -11.79
C VAL A 331 -17.54 12.14 -12.99
N LYS A 332 -17.05 10.92 -12.79
CA LYS A 332 -17.09 9.82 -13.80
C LYS A 332 -16.43 10.18 -15.13
N GLY A 333 -15.34 10.94 -15.09
CA GLY A 333 -14.62 11.38 -16.29
C GLY A 333 -15.25 12.59 -17.01
N TYR A 334 -16.35 13.16 -16.49
CA TYR A 334 -16.84 14.45 -16.95
C TYR A 334 -16.09 15.59 -16.27
N SER A 335 -15.75 16.59 -17.07
CA SER A 335 -15.08 17.80 -16.62
C SER A 335 -15.58 18.98 -17.44
N LYS A 336 -15.28 20.19 -16.98
CA LYS A 336 -15.64 21.41 -17.69
C LYS A 336 -14.63 22.51 -17.41
N ASP A 337 -14.63 23.52 -18.25
CA ASP A 337 -14.08 24.82 -17.91
C ASP A 337 -15.17 25.90 -18.03
N ALA A 338 -14.80 27.18 -18.04
CA ALA A 338 -15.78 28.26 -18.17
C ALA A 338 -16.56 28.25 -19.50
N SER A 339 -15.97 27.71 -20.57
CA SER A 339 -16.52 27.71 -21.92
C SER A 339 -17.13 26.36 -22.30
N ASP A 340 -16.38 25.29 -22.05
CA ASP A 340 -16.58 24.00 -22.69
C ASP A 340 -16.74 22.88 -21.66
N ALA A 341 -17.38 21.79 -22.08
CA ALA A 341 -17.42 20.55 -21.32
C ALA A 341 -16.63 19.45 -22.03
N TYR A 342 -16.13 18.50 -21.25
CA TYR A 342 -15.27 17.43 -21.73
C TYR A 342 -15.65 16.10 -21.07
N TYR A 343 -15.45 15.02 -21.81
CA TYR A 343 -15.56 13.65 -21.34
C TYR A 343 -14.28 12.88 -21.67
N MET A 344 -13.58 12.41 -20.65
CA MET A 344 -12.31 11.68 -20.79
C MET A 344 -11.31 12.38 -21.73
N GLY A 345 -11.17 13.68 -21.56
CA GLY A 345 -10.28 14.53 -22.36
C GLY A 345 -10.79 14.93 -23.75
N LYS A 346 -11.95 14.45 -24.19
CA LYS A 346 -12.58 14.87 -25.45
C LYS A 346 -13.59 15.98 -25.20
N LYS A 347 -13.52 17.06 -25.97
CA LYS A 347 -14.53 18.12 -25.94
C LYS A 347 -15.90 17.57 -26.36
N ILE A 348 -16.93 17.88 -25.59
CA ILE A 348 -18.31 17.56 -25.92
C ILE A 348 -18.83 18.70 -26.79
N ASN A 349 -19.19 18.39 -28.03
CA ASN A 349 -19.71 19.40 -28.95
C ASN A 349 -21.04 19.95 -28.44
N ASP A 350 -21.27 21.23 -28.70
CA ASP A 350 -22.46 21.98 -28.31
C ASP A 350 -22.74 22.08 -26.80
N ALA A 351 -21.81 21.60 -25.96
CA ALA A 351 -21.93 21.64 -24.51
C ALA A 351 -21.18 22.83 -23.90
N ARG A 352 -21.91 23.70 -23.18
CA ARG A 352 -21.32 24.87 -22.51
C ARG A 352 -20.95 24.57 -21.06
N GLY A 353 -19.68 24.79 -20.71
CA GLY A 353 -19.18 24.54 -19.37
C GLY A 353 -19.93 25.31 -18.26
N SER A 354 -20.35 26.56 -18.53
CA SER A 354 -21.09 27.38 -17.57
C SER A 354 -22.41 26.76 -17.11
N SER A 355 -23.11 26.04 -17.98
CA SER A 355 -24.39 25.37 -17.72
C SER A 355 -24.26 23.85 -17.49
N PHE A 356 -23.11 23.25 -17.80
CA PHE A 356 -22.91 21.80 -17.72
C PHE A 356 -22.95 21.28 -16.29
N GLN A 357 -23.86 20.34 -16.04
CA GLN A 357 -24.01 19.64 -14.76
C GLN A 357 -24.24 18.14 -14.98
N PHE A 358 -23.63 17.33 -14.12
CA PHE A 358 -23.91 15.90 -14.06
C PHE A 358 -25.19 15.66 -13.26
N ILE A 359 -26.14 14.93 -13.85
CA ILE A 359 -27.35 14.45 -13.20
C ILE A 359 -27.24 12.94 -13.02
N ASP A 360 -27.67 12.44 -11.86
CA ASP A 360 -27.56 11.03 -11.53
C ASP A 360 -28.22 10.12 -12.59
N SER A 361 -27.74 8.88 -12.72
CA SER A 361 -28.07 7.92 -13.80
C SER A 361 -27.33 8.09 -15.13
N GLY A 362 -26.47 9.11 -15.29
CA GLY A 362 -25.69 9.32 -16.52
C GLY A 362 -26.26 10.37 -17.47
N TYR A 363 -27.21 11.16 -16.98
CA TYR A 363 -27.73 12.30 -17.70
C TYR A 363 -26.82 13.50 -17.48
N VAL A 364 -26.68 14.30 -18.52
CA VAL A 364 -26.01 15.59 -18.46
C VAL A 364 -27.05 16.64 -18.82
N ARG A 365 -27.10 17.73 -18.06
CA ARG A 365 -27.94 18.87 -18.39
C ARG A 365 -27.09 19.99 -18.94
N ASP A 366 -27.50 20.50 -20.09
CA ASP A 366 -27.07 21.80 -20.63
C ASP A 366 -28.31 22.67 -20.90
N TYR A 367 -28.13 23.98 -21.03
CA TYR A 367 -29.16 25.00 -21.32
C TYR A 367 -30.03 24.66 -22.55
N ARG A 368 -29.57 23.77 -23.44
CA ARG A 368 -30.28 23.40 -24.67
C ARG A 368 -30.97 22.05 -24.66
N ASP A 369 -30.67 21.13 -23.73
CA ASP A 369 -31.45 19.91 -23.50
C ASP A 369 -30.84 19.02 -22.40
N ALA A 370 -31.64 18.13 -21.82
CA ALA A 370 -31.18 16.98 -21.04
C ALA A 370 -30.89 15.81 -21.99
N THR A 371 -29.79 15.86 -22.73
CA THR A 371 -29.45 14.81 -23.72
C THR A 371 -28.75 13.62 -23.06
N CYS A 372 -29.15 12.43 -23.49
CA CYS A 372 -28.43 11.19 -23.23
C CYS A 372 -27.25 11.14 -24.21
N LEU A 373 -26.03 11.43 -23.75
CA LEU A 373 -24.81 11.18 -24.55
C LEU A 373 -24.47 9.69 -24.51
N ASN A 374 -25.30 8.85 -25.12
CA ASN A 374 -24.91 7.51 -25.53
C ASN A 374 -24.11 7.66 -26.84
N GLN A 375 -22.80 7.45 -26.77
CA GLN A 375 -21.86 7.64 -27.88
C GLN A 375 -22.08 6.60 -29.00
N GLN A 376 -21.96 7.07 -30.25
CA GLN A 376 -21.43 6.29 -31.38
C GLN A 376 -19.95 5.98 -31.18
#